data_AF-M5T3E1-F1
#
_entry.id   AF-M5T3E1-F1
#
_cell.length_a   1.000
_cell.length_b   1.000
_cell.length_c   1.000
_cell.angle_alpha   90.00
_cell.angle_beta   90.00
_cell.angle_gamma   90.00
#
_symmetry.space_group_name_H-M   'P 1'
#
loop_
_entity.id
_entity.type
_entity.pdbx_description
1 polymer ?
#
loop_
_entity_poly.entity_id
_entity_poly.type
_entity_poly.pdbx_seq_one_letter_code
_entity_poly.pdbx_strand_id
1 'polypeptide(L)' 'MEQFKGLWRDTKFVWIGFVAMTLAIAIFGSWYYLLLLPCLPVSFVYFAFIRYDEEGNEKGDFT' A
#
# COMPACT_ATOMS: atom_id res chain seq x y z
N MET A 1 -14.98 2.82 -2.84
CA MET A 1 -13.96 3.86 -2.57
C MET A 1 -13.02 3.82 -3.75
N GLU A 2 -13.32 4.63 -4.77
CA GLU A 2 -12.50 4.67 -5.99
C GLU A 2 -11.06 5.10 -5.67
N GLN A 3 -10.82 5.80 -4.56
CA GLN A 3 -9.48 6.11 -4.02
C GLN A 3 -8.58 4.86 -3.88
N PHE A 4 -9.11 3.79 -3.29
CA PHE A 4 -8.36 2.55 -3.10
C PHE A 4 -8.06 1.86 -4.42
N LYS A 5 -8.99 1.95 -5.37
CA LYS A 5 -8.87 1.35 -6.68
C LYS A 5 -7.85 2.11 -7.54
N GLY A 6 -7.84 3.45 -7.46
CA GLY A 6 -6.83 4.32 -8.05
C GLY A 6 -5.43 3.97 -7.52
N LEU A 7 -5.26 3.97 -6.20
CA LEU A 7 -3.98 3.60 -5.58
C LEU A 7 -3.54 2.18 -5.96
N TRP A 8 -4.45 1.20 -5.91
CA TRP A 8 -4.14 -0.19 -6.25
C TRP A 8 -3.72 -0.33 -7.72
N ARG A 9 -4.42 0.32 -8.66
CA ARG A 9 -4.10 0.30 -10.09
C ARG A 9 -2.65 0.71 -10.35
N ASP A 10 -2.22 1.77 -9.67
CA ASP A 10 -0.94 2.42 -9.95
C ASP A 10 0.21 1.78 -9.15
N THR A 11 -0.07 1.23 -7.96
CA THR A 11 0.96 0.76 -7.03
C THR A 11 0.93 -0.75 -6.71
N LYS A 12 0.08 -1.56 -7.38
CA LYS A 12 -0.03 -3.03 -7.12
C LYS A 12 1.30 -3.77 -7.01
N PHE A 13 2.27 -3.46 -7.86
CA PHE A 13 3.58 -4.11 -7.85
C PHE A 13 4.42 -3.75 -6.63
N VAL A 14 4.27 -2.52 -6.11
CA VAL A 14 4.93 -2.06 -4.88
C VAL A 14 4.41 -2.85 -3.68
N TRP A 15 3.08 -3.04 -3.59
CA TRP A 15 2.47 -3.82 -2.51
C TRP A 15 2.83 -5.30 -2.56
N ILE A 16 2.85 -5.89 -3.75
CA ILE A 16 3.34 -7.27 -3.95
C ILE A 16 4.80 -7.36 -3.51
N GLY A 17 5.65 -6.39 -3.87
CA GLY A 17 7.04 -6.31 -3.43
C GLY A 17 7.19 -6.23 -1.91
N PHE A 18 6.42 -5.35 -1.25
CA PHE A 18 6.42 -5.24 0.21
C PHE A 18 6.02 -6.54 0.88
N VAL A 19 4.92 -7.17 0.46
CA VAL A 19 4.47 -8.44 1.03
C VAL A 19 5.51 -9.53 0.81
N ALA A 20 6.05 -9.66 -0.41
CA ALA A 20 7.08 -10.66 -0.72
C ALA A 20 8.35 -10.45 0.12
N MET A 21 8.79 -9.21 0.31
CA MET A 21 9.95 -8.87 1.13
C MET A 21 9.70 -9.17 2.61
N THR A 22 8.53 -8.80 3.14
CA THR A 22 8.15 -9.12 4.52
C THR A 22 8.13 -10.64 4.77
N LEU A 23 7.60 -11.42 3.81
CA LEU A 23 7.62 -12.88 3.88
C LEU A 23 9.04 -13.44 3.82
N ALA A 24 9.88 -12.94 2.93
CA ALA A 24 11.28 -13.37 2.84
C ALA A 24 12.01 -13.13 4.19
N ILE A 25 11.88 -11.93 4.75
CA ILE A 25 12.50 -11.59 6.05
C ILE A 25 11.93 -12.46 7.18
N ALA A 26 10.63 -12.78 7.15
CA ALA A 26 10.04 -13.67 8.15
C ALA A 26 10.56 -15.11 8.05
N ILE A 27 10.77 -15.62 6.82
CA ILE A 27 11.31 -16.96 6.57
C ILE A 27 12.77 -17.07 7.03
N PHE A 28 13.60 -16.07 6.71
CA PHE A 28 15.04 -16.10 7.02
C PHE A 28 15.37 -15.59 8.43
N GLY A 29 14.48 -14.84 9.08
CA GLY A 29 14.71 -14.19 10.36
C GLY A 29 13.84 -14.73 11.49
N SER A 30 12.59 -14.26 11.57
CA SER A 30 11.65 -14.62 12.64
C SER A 30 10.20 -14.37 12.20
N TRP A 31 9.27 -15.19 12.68
CA TRP A 31 7.84 -15.00 12.48
C TRP A 31 7.33 -13.65 12.98
N TYR A 32 8.02 -13.02 13.93
CA TYR A 32 7.67 -11.69 14.47
C TYR A 32 7.54 -10.62 13.38
N TYR A 33 8.31 -10.72 12.29
CA TYR A 33 8.24 -9.78 11.17
C TYR A 33 6.90 -9.81 10.41
N LEU A 34 6.11 -10.89 10.54
CA LEU A 34 4.76 -10.95 9.97
C LEU A 34 3.81 -9.92 10.59
N LEU A 35 4.13 -9.42 11.79
CA LEU A 35 3.38 -8.33 12.44
C LEU A 35 3.47 -7.00 11.66
N LEU A 36 4.36 -6.88 10.68
CA LEU A 36 4.41 -5.73 9.76
C LEU A 36 3.32 -5.77 8.69
N LEU A 37 2.79 -6.94 8.36
CA LEU A 37 1.72 -7.09 7.36
C LEU A 37 0.47 -6.25 7.67
N PRO A 38 -0.08 -6.23 8.90
CA PRO A 38 -1.22 -5.36 9.23
C PRO A 38 -0.91 -3.86 9.20
N CYS A 39 0.37 -3.45 9.25
CA CYS A 39 0.75 -2.05 9.09
C CYS A 39 0.62 -1.57 7.63
N LEU A 40 0.78 -2.46 6.65
CA LEU A 40 0.68 -2.12 5.23
C LEU A 40 -0.70 -1.55 4.82
N PRO A 41 -1.84 -2.16 5.22
CA PRO A 41 -3.17 -1.59 4.99
C PRO A 41 -3.36 -0.18 5.57
N VAL A 42 -2.77 0.14 6.73
CA VAL A 42 -2.90 1.48 7.32
C VAL A 42 -2.25 2.53 6.43
N SER A 43 -1.02 2.27 5.98
CA SER A 43 -0.32 3.13 5.02
C SER A 43 -1.05 3.21 3.69
N PHE A 44 -1.58 2.08 3.19
CA PHE A 44 -2.37 2.03 1.97
C PHE A 44 -3.56 2.98 2.05
N VAL A 45 -4.31 2.91 3.14
CA VAL A 45 -5.49 3.74 3.35
C VAL A 45 -5.12 5.22 3.40
N TYR A 46 -4.08 5.57 4.15
CA TYR A 46 -3.56 6.93 4.24
C TYR A 46 -3.20 7.50 2.86
N PHE A 47 -2.41 6.77 2.06
CA PHE A 47 -2.01 7.22 0.73
C PHE A 47 -3.16 7.32 -0.25
N ALA A 48 -4.14 6.41 -0.17
CA ALA A 48 -5.30 6.44 -1.04
C ALA A 48 -6.12 7.72 -0.84
N PHE A 49 -6.36 8.11 0.41
CA PHE A 49 -7.11 9.34 0.71
C PHE A 49 -6.34 10.62 0.44
N ILE A 50 -5.01 10.60 0.63
CA ILE A 50 -4.19 11.78 0.34
C ILE A 50 -4.05 12.00 -1.16
N ARG A 51 -3.78 10.95 -1.94
CA ARG A 51 -3.38 11.09 -3.35
C ARG A 51 -4.55 11.06 -4.32
N TYR A 52 -5.67 10.40 -3.97
CA TYR A 52 -6.79 10.22 -4.90
C TYR A 52 -8.06 10.94 -4.43
N ASP A 53 -8.82 11.46 -5.40
CA ASP A 53 -10.13 12.06 -5.18
C ASP A 53 -11.25 11.00 -5.08
N GLU A 54 -12.50 11.45 -4.95
CA GLU A 54 -13.66 10.56 -4.82
C GLU A 54 -13.92 9.68 -6.05
N GLU A 55 -13.40 10.08 -7.21
CA GLU A 55 -13.49 9.35 -8.48
C GLU A 55 -12.31 8.40 -8.70
N GLY A 56 -11.31 8.41 -7.80
CA GLY A 56 -10.11 7.58 -7.93
C GLY A 56 -9.10 8.12 -8.93
N ASN A 57 -9.20 9.40 -9.29
CA ASN A 57 -8.20 10.11 -10.07
C ASN A 57 -7.15 10.71 -9.13
N GLU A 58 -5.92 10.89 -9.63
CA GLU A 58 -4.89 11.57 -8.86
C GLU A 58 -5.32 13.02 -8.62
N LYS A 59 -5.28 13.47 -7.37
CA LYS A 59 -5.45 14.89 -7.05
C LYS A 59 -4.36 15.65 -7.79
N GLY A 60 -4.76 16.60 -8.63
CA GLY A 60 -3.83 17.46 -9.34
C GLY A 60 -2.88 18.12 -8.33
N ASP A 61 -1.59 18.06 -8.62
CA ASP A 61 -0.58 18.76 -7.83
C ASP A 61 -0.95 20.25 -7.86
N PHE A 62 -1.17 20.86 -6.70
CA PHE A 62 -1.46 22.29 -6.62
C PHE A 62 -0.22 23.06 -7.10
N THR A 63 -0.14 23.31 -8.41
CA THR A 63 0.80 24.23 -9.05
C THR A 63 0.11 25.56 -9.28
#